data_AF-A0A517N7K1-F1
#
_entry.id   AF-A0A517N7K1-F1
#
_cell.length_a   1.000
_cell.length_b   1.000
_cell.length_c   1.000
_cell.angle_alpha   90.00
_cell.angle_beta   90.00
_cell.angle_gamma   90.00
#
_symmetry.space_group_name_H-M   'P 1'
#
loop_
_entity.id
_entity.type
_entity.pdbx_description
1 polymer ?
#
loop_
_entity_poly.entity_id
_entity_poly.type
_entity_poly.pdbx_seq_one_letter_code
_entity_poly.pdbx_strand_id
1 'polypeptide(L)'
;MFLTDPLILRTMLGLGVNGLPVDPATDFTDLIGDRDQRQWLRGAIQPITVRSIAGLLIAYLGEETLSEVGAAFQLASKGDRNSDDRKKAVLQVKQCQLDELDQFLDAPFYSLSPVAPRDQMISDLARIQAEWRERHNLPTTRSREPELKNYLRAWDLREGWENGEYRRGAIRLLKDVADTLGKNKSTTNNWYRSAFHLITGHDFSSANWQELMSAMHLTGLIEESVNPISVDRLKRAPSPRPVDDTTISEGRNRSGGGLVEGLAVSGSLFDPEQCITEILRLIDEGQTDDQIIDEIGLGEQVSKGIAFLRENRELDSKPLASK
;
A
#
# COMPACT_ATOMS: atom_id res chain seq x y z
N MET A 1 39.04 10.07 11.45
CA MET A 1 38.69 11.31 12.18
C MET A 1 37.17 11.41 12.37
N PHE A 2 36.51 10.33 12.82
CA PHE A 2 35.05 10.26 13.02
C PHE A 2 34.65 9.72 14.42
N LEU A 3 35.63 9.47 15.29
CA LEU A 3 35.43 8.82 16.60
C LEU A 3 35.36 9.81 17.78
N THR A 4 35.36 11.12 17.53
CA THR A 4 35.35 12.14 18.59
C THR A 4 33.97 12.70 18.88
N ASP A 5 32.95 12.33 18.12
CA ASP A 5 31.58 12.73 18.39
C ASP A 5 31.01 11.84 19.51
N PRO A 6 30.66 12.40 20.69
CA PRO A 6 30.14 11.64 21.81
C PRO A 6 28.79 10.97 21.50
N LEU A 7 28.01 11.48 20.54
CA LEU A 7 26.78 10.85 20.08
C LEU A 7 27.11 9.58 19.28
N ILE A 8 28.04 9.66 18.32
CA ILE A 8 28.51 8.50 17.52
C ILE A 8 29.08 7.42 18.43
N LEU A 9 29.89 7.81 19.42
CA LEU A 9 30.43 6.87 20.40
C LEU A 9 29.32 6.18 21.21
N ARG A 10 28.34 6.93 21.71
CA ARG A 10 27.18 6.36 22.44
C ARG A 10 26.35 5.41 21.59
N THR A 11 26.10 5.76 20.33
CA THR A 11 25.40 4.90 19.36
C THR A 11 26.17 3.61 19.09
N MET A 12 27.49 3.71 18.89
CA MET A 12 28.34 2.52 18.67
C MET A 12 28.38 1.60 19.90
N LEU A 13 28.44 2.16 21.11
CA LEU A 13 28.38 1.39 22.36
C LEU A 13 27.02 0.68 22.53
N GLY A 14 25.91 1.35 22.16
CA GLY A 14 24.54 0.79 22.21
C GLY A 14 24.26 -0.27 21.15
N LEU A 15 24.88 -0.17 19.96
CA LEU A 15 24.74 -1.17 18.89
C LEU A 15 25.53 -2.46 19.13
N GLY A 16 26.24 -2.57 20.25
CA GLY A 16 27.04 -3.75 20.56
C GLY A 16 28.35 -3.82 19.78
N VAL A 17 28.89 -2.69 19.30
CA VAL A 17 30.30 -2.59 18.87
C VAL A 17 31.20 -2.54 20.12
N ASN A 18 30.98 -3.48 21.02
CA ASN A 18 31.61 -3.62 22.34
C ASN A 18 31.85 -5.10 22.58
N GLY A 19 32.80 -5.64 21.85
CA GLY A 19 33.66 -6.69 22.36
C GLY A 19 35.08 -6.17 22.28
N LEU A 20 35.86 -6.29 23.35
CA LEU A 20 37.30 -6.46 23.16
C LEU A 20 37.47 -7.53 22.08
N PRO A 21 38.35 -7.34 21.07
CA PRO A 21 38.62 -8.41 20.12
C PRO A 21 38.89 -9.67 20.93
N VAL A 22 38.10 -10.71 20.64
CA VAL A 22 38.21 -11.99 21.32
C VAL A 22 39.68 -12.38 21.32
N ASP A 23 40.22 -12.71 22.50
CA ASP A 23 41.61 -13.17 22.59
C ASP A 23 41.77 -14.34 21.60
N PRO A 24 42.68 -14.25 20.62
CA PRO A 24 42.87 -15.30 19.61
C PRO A 24 43.20 -16.68 20.20
N ALA A 25 43.58 -16.75 21.48
CA ALA A 25 43.77 -17.99 22.23
C ALA A 25 42.46 -18.58 22.81
N THR A 26 41.33 -17.88 22.74
CA THR A 26 40.03 -18.38 23.24
C THR A 26 39.53 -19.50 22.32
N ASP A 27 39.22 -20.67 22.89
CA ASP A 27 38.72 -21.79 22.11
C ASP A 27 37.34 -21.45 21.50
N PHE A 28 37.13 -21.89 20.26
CA PHE A 28 35.93 -21.61 19.51
C PHE A 28 34.66 -22.14 20.21
N THR A 29 34.75 -23.21 21.02
CA THR A 29 33.59 -23.70 21.79
C THR A 29 33.21 -22.81 22.96
N ASP A 30 34.17 -22.04 23.51
CA ASP A 30 33.95 -21.18 24.68
C ASP A 30 33.36 -19.82 24.31
N LEU A 31 33.45 -19.46 23.02
CA LEU A 31 32.85 -18.24 22.46
C LEU A 31 31.34 -18.38 22.23
N ILE A 32 30.78 -19.58 22.38
CA ILE A 32 29.54 -19.97 21.72
C ILE A 32 28.59 -20.60 22.73
N GLY A 33 27.56 -19.83 23.12
CA GLY A 33 26.33 -20.39 23.68
C GLY A 33 25.61 -21.31 22.68
N ASP A 34 24.39 -21.73 23.03
CA ASP A 34 23.61 -22.75 22.30
C ASP A 34 23.69 -22.67 20.76
N ARG A 35 23.70 -23.84 20.08
CA ARG A 35 24.14 -24.02 18.67
C ARG A 35 23.46 -23.09 17.65
N ASP A 36 22.25 -22.60 17.92
CA ASP A 36 21.46 -21.75 17.03
C ASP A 36 21.96 -20.31 16.93
N GLN A 37 22.79 -19.83 17.87
CA GLN A 37 23.33 -18.46 17.85
C GLN A 37 24.57 -18.31 16.93
N ARG A 38 25.13 -19.42 16.45
CA ARG A 38 26.38 -19.47 15.65
C ARG A 38 26.30 -18.74 14.31
N GLN A 39 25.13 -18.72 13.68
CA GLN A 39 24.95 -18.12 12.35
C GLN A 39 24.81 -16.60 12.41
N TRP A 40 24.47 -16.05 13.58
CA TRP A 40 24.20 -14.63 13.78
C TRP A 40 25.46 -13.81 14.07
N LEU A 41 26.47 -14.43 14.69
CA LEU A 41 27.76 -13.78 14.98
C LEU A 41 28.66 -13.64 13.74
N ARG A 42 28.33 -14.35 12.64
CA ARG A 42 29.13 -14.37 11.40
C ARG A 42 28.50 -13.58 10.24
N GLY A 43 27.25 -13.12 10.40
CA GLY A 43 26.55 -12.35 9.37
C GLY A 43 26.96 -10.88 9.37
N ALA A 44 26.89 -10.25 8.20
CA ALA A 44 27.02 -8.80 8.05
C ALA A 44 25.89 -8.02 8.72
N ILE A 45 24.79 -8.69 9.05
CA ILE A 45 23.66 -8.21 9.85
C ILE A 45 23.53 -9.08 11.10
N GLN A 46 23.51 -8.45 12.26
CA GLN A 46 23.30 -9.12 13.54
C GLN A 46 21.95 -8.71 14.16
N PRO A 47 21.30 -9.60 14.93
CA PRO A 47 20.05 -9.28 15.60
C PRO A 47 20.35 -8.31 16.73
N ILE A 48 19.46 -7.34 16.93
CA ILE A 48 19.57 -6.45 18.07
C ILE A 48 19.20 -7.23 19.33
N THR A 49 20.12 -7.22 20.29
CA THR A 49 19.92 -7.87 21.58
C THR A 49 19.11 -6.96 22.51
N VAL A 50 18.49 -7.54 23.54
CA VAL A 50 17.83 -6.75 24.60
C VAL A 50 18.82 -5.79 25.27
N ARG A 51 20.10 -6.20 25.40
CA ARG A 51 21.18 -5.34 25.90
C ARG A 51 21.42 -4.14 24.99
N SER A 52 21.39 -4.35 23.68
CA SER A 52 21.53 -3.27 22.69
C SER A 52 20.35 -2.30 22.76
N ILE A 53 19.11 -2.80 22.88
CA ILE A 53 17.92 -1.94 23.06
C ILE A 53 18.05 -1.12 24.35
N ALA A 54 18.41 -1.75 25.47
CA ALA A 54 18.61 -1.05 26.74
C ALA A 54 19.71 0.02 26.64
N GLY A 55 20.83 -0.30 25.97
CA GLY A 55 21.91 0.66 25.72
C GLY A 55 21.46 1.84 24.86
N LEU A 56 20.64 1.60 23.83
CA LEU A 56 20.05 2.66 23.00
C LEU A 56 19.10 3.54 23.80
N LEU A 57 18.20 2.96 24.62
CA LEU A 57 17.31 3.73 25.48
C LEU A 57 18.10 4.64 26.43
N ILE A 58 19.18 4.13 27.04
CA ILE A 58 20.05 4.93 27.91
C ILE A 58 20.80 6.03 27.14
N ALA A 59 21.21 5.75 25.90
CA ALA A 59 22.02 6.66 25.10
C ALA A 59 21.21 7.83 24.49
N TYR A 60 19.95 7.57 24.12
CA TYR A 60 19.14 8.48 23.31
C TYR A 60 18.03 9.20 24.07
N LEU A 61 17.47 8.60 25.12
CA LEU A 61 16.39 9.24 25.86
C LEU A 61 16.92 10.37 26.76
N GLY A 62 16.20 11.49 26.78
CA GLY A 62 16.39 12.57 27.74
C GLY A 62 16.16 12.10 29.17
N GLU A 63 16.63 12.89 30.14
CA GLU A 63 16.58 12.52 31.57
C GLU A 63 15.16 12.22 32.06
N GLU A 64 14.19 13.04 31.65
CA GLU A 64 12.77 12.87 32.01
C GLU A 64 12.20 11.56 31.43
N THR A 65 12.39 11.32 30.13
CA THR A 65 11.90 10.11 29.46
C THR A 65 12.58 8.86 29.95
N LEU A 66 13.90 8.92 30.18
CA LEU A 66 14.65 7.81 30.76
C LEU A 66 14.18 7.48 32.19
N SER A 67 13.84 8.49 32.98
CA SER A 67 13.30 8.31 34.33
C SER A 67 11.94 7.61 34.31
N GLU A 68 11.01 8.05 33.45
CA GLU A 68 9.68 7.43 33.31
C GLU A 68 9.75 5.98 32.80
N VAL A 69 10.57 5.73 31.78
CA VAL A 69 10.83 4.37 31.28
C VAL A 69 11.49 3.51 32.37
N GLY A 70 12.42 4.08 33.14
CA GLY A 70 13.06 3.44 34.28
C GLY A 70 12.06 3.06 35.37
N ALA A 71 11.13 3.94 35.72
CA ALA A 71 10.07 3.68 36.69
C ALA A 71 9.16 2.53 36.23
N ALA A 72 8.79 2.50 34.95
CA ALA A 72 8.03 1.40 34.38
C ALA A 72 8.80 0.07 34.45
N PHE A 73 10.11 0.06 34.17
CA PHE A 73 10.93 -1.15 34.33
C PHE A 73 11.02 -1.63 35.79
N GLN A 74 11.14 -0.71 36.75
CA GLN A 74 11.12 -1.04 38.17
C GLN A 74 9.76 -1.59 38.63
N LEU A 75 8.65 -1.09 38.07
CA LEU A 75 7.33 -1.64 38.33
C LEU A 75 7.22 -3.06 37.75
N ALA A 76 7.65 -3.24 36.49
CA ALA A 76 7.61 -4.54 35.82
C ALA A 76 8.47 -5.61 36.51
N SER A 77 9.55 -5.22 37.22
CA SER A 77 10.45 -6.17 37.90
C SER A 77 9.88 -6.73 39.21
N LYS A 78 8.80 -6.15 39.75
CA LYS A 78 8.19 -6.60 41.01
C LYS A 78 7.34 -7.87 40.85
N GLY A 79 6.90 -8.18 39.64
CA GLY A 79 6.03 -9.32 39.35
C GLY A 79 6.64 -10.30 38.35
N ASP A 80 6.02 -11.47 38.21
CA ASP A 80 6.39 -12.45 37.19
C ASP A 80 6.06 -11.97 35.76
N ARG A 81 6.40 -12.78 34.75
CA ARG A 81 6.19 -12.44 33.34
C ARG A 81 4.73 -12.19 32.94
N ASN A 82 3.77 -12.74 33.69
CA ASN A 82 2.34 -12.65 33.38
C ASN A 82 1.56 -11.80 34.40
N SER A 83 2.26 -11.23 35.37
CA SER A 83 1.71 -10.42 36.45
C SER A 83 1.01 -9.17 35.95
N ASP A 84 0.02 -8.72 36.73
CA ASP A 84 -0.68 -7.47 36.44
C ASP A 84 0.23 -6.25 36.56
N ASP A 85 1.27 -6.29 37.40
CA ASP A 85 2.27 -5.22 37.50
C ASP A 85 3.06 -5.06 36.20
N ARG A 86 3.36 -6.16 35.51
CA ARG A 86 4.02 -6.10 34.19
C ARG A 86 3.08 -5.55 33.11
N LYS A 87 1.78 -5.89 33.15
CA LYS A 87 0.78 -5.29 32.26
C LYS A 87 0.63 -3.79 32.51
N LYS A 88 0.57 -3.38 33.78
CA LYS A 88 0.50 -1.96 34.19
C LYS A 88 1.73 -1.18 33.74
N ALA A 89 2.93 -1.73 33.90
CA ALA A 89 4.16 -1.11 33.41
C ALA A 89 4.15 -0.90 31.89
N VAL A 90 3.67 -1.88 31.12
CA VAL A 90 3.53 -1.71 29.66
C VAL A 90 2.51 -0.62 29.32
N LEU A 91 1.38 -0.57 30.02
CA LEU A 91 0.38 0.48 29.84
C LEU A 91 0.94 1.86 30.21
N GLN A 92 1.72 1.96 31.28
CA GLN A 92 2.35 3.21 31.70
C GLN A 92 3.27 3.77 30.61
N VAL A 93 4.12 2.94 30.00
CA VAL A 93 4.96 3.38 28.86
C VAL A 93 4.11 3.81 27.67
N LYS A 94 3.03 3.08 27.36
CA LYS A 94 2.13 3.41 26.24
C LYS A 94 1.31 4.69 26.45
N GLN A 95 1.03 5.05 27.70
CA GLN A 95 0.23 6.21 28.07
C GLN A 95 1.09 7.45 28.33
N CYS A 96 2.42 7.28 28.37
CA CYS A 96 3.35 8.37 28.57
C CYS A 96 3.31 9.29 27.35
N GLN A 97 2.93 10.56 27.55
CA GLN A 97 2.89 11.57 26.49
C GLN A 97 4.27 12.22 26.35
N LEU A 98 5.25 11.41 25.95
CA LEU A 98 6.63 11.87 25.76
C LEU A 98 7.01 11.67 24.30
N ASP A 99 7.20 12.79 23.60
CA ASP A 99 7.47 12.83 22.15
C ASP A 99 8.66 11.94 21.73
N GLU A 100 9.65 11.77 22.60
CA GLU A 100 10.82 10.90 22.36
C GLU A 100 10.48 9.41 22.20
N LEU A 101 9.37 8.93 22.80
CA LEU A 101 8.92 7.54 22.68
C LEU A 101 8.13 7.26 21.40
N ASP A 102 7.59 8.32 20.79
CA ASP A 102 6.82 8.26 19.54
C ASP A 102 7.69 8.58 18.30
N GLN A 103 8.98 8.88 18.50
CA GLN A 103 9.92 9.06 17.41
C GLN A 103 10.27 7.72 16.76
N PHE A 104 10.09 7.65 15.44
CA PHE A 104 10.74 6.62 14.64
C PHE A 104 12.23 6.89 14.68
N LEU A 105 13.04 5.92 15.11
CA LEU A 105 14.47 6.04 14.88
C LEU A 105 14.71 6.09 13.37
N ASP A 106 15.51 7.05 12.93
CA ASP A 106 15.81 7.33 11.51
C ASP A 106 16.54 6.19 10.78
N ALA A 107 16.75 5.03 11.42
CA ALA A 107 17.42 3.89 10.84
C ALA A 107 16.72 2.57 11.18
N PRO A 108 16.60 1.64 10.21
CA PRO A 108 16.15 0.29 10.49
C PRO A 108 17.13 -0.41 11.44
N PHE A 109 16.57 -1.09 12.44
CA PHE A 109 17.27 -1.72 13.54
C PHE A 109 17.98 -3.01 13.12
N TYR A 110 19.15 -2.87 12.52
CA TYR A 110 20.08 -3.95 12.21
C TYR A 110 21.49 -3.54 12.60
N SER A 111 22.23 -4.37 13.35
CA SER A 111 23.67 -4.12 13.54
C SER A 111 24.39 -4.54 12.27
N LEU A 112 24.86 -3.55 11.51
CA LEU A 112 25.61 -3.75 10.27
C LEU A 112 27.11 -3.72 10.55
N SER A 113 27.84 -4.73 10.07
CA SER A 113 29.30 -4.67 10.07
C SER A 113 29.77 -3.65 9.02
N PRO A 114 30.41 -2.54 9.40
CA PRO A 114 30.81 -1.49 8.44
C PRO A 114 31.91 -1.95 7.48
N VAL A 115 32.57 -3.08 7.77
CA VAL A 115 33.62 -3.67 6.95
C VAL A 115 33.11 -4.77 6.02
N ALA A 116 31.83 -5.15 6.12
CA ALA A 116 31.27 -6.18 5.26
C ALA A 116 31.07 -5.66 3.82
N PRO A 117 31.36 -6.48 2.79
CA PRO A 117 31.00 -6.13 1.42
C PRO A 117 29.48 -5.97 1.26
N ARG A 118 29.06 -5.04 0.39
CA ARG A 118 27.65 -4.76 0.10
C ARG A 118 26.87 -6.04 -0.30
N ASP A 119 27.46 -6.88 -1.13
CA ASP A 119 26.80 -8.10 -1.61
C ASP A 119 26.55 -9.10 -0.46
N GLN A 120 27.47 -9.15 0.51
CA GLN A 120 27.31 -9.94 1.73
C GLN A 120 26.17 -9.39 2.59
N MET A 121 26.07 -8.06 2.75
CA MET A 121 24.96 -7.43 3.48
C MET A 121 23.60 -7.74 2.85
N ILE A 122 23.49 -7.65 1.52
CA ILE A 122 22.24 -7.95 0.80
C ILE A 122 21.86 -9.43 0.98
N SER A 123 22.84 -10.32 0.86
CA SER A 123 22.64 -11.76 1.05
C SER A 123 22.19 -12.10 2.46
N ASP A 124 22.83 -11.51 3.49
CA ASP A 124 22.46 -11.73 4.89
C ASP A 124 21.08 -11.16 5.22
N LEU A 125 20.70 -10.02 4.64
CA LEU A 125 19.36 -9.45 4.83
C LEU A 125 18.29 -10.37 4.26
N ALA A 126 18.51 -10.87 3.04
CA ALA A 126 17.59 -11.80 2.38
C ALA A 126 17.45 -13.10 3.19
N ARG A 127 18.56 -13.63 3.73
CA ARG A 127 18.56 -14.82 4.60
C ARG A 127 17.78 -14.60 5.88
N ILE A 128 18.04 -13.50 6.60
CA ILE A 128 17.33 -13.18 7.86
C ILE A 128 15.83 -13.01 7.62
N GLN A 129 15.45 -12.34 6.53
CA GLN A 129 14.04 -12.23 6.15
C GLN A 129 13.40 -13.59 5.87
N ALA A 130 14.11 -14.51 5.21
CA ALA A 130 13.62 -15.86 4.94
C ALA A 130 13.45 -16.67 6.23
N GLU A 131 14.46 -16.70 7.10
CA GLU A 131 14.39 -17.39 8.40
C GLU A 131 13.27 -16.83 9.29
N TRP A 132 13.09 -15.51 9.30
CA TRP A 132 12.02 -14.87 10.07
C TRP A 132 10.64 -15.24 9.54
N ARG A 133 10.45 -15.23 8.22
CA ARG A 133 9.20 -15.69 7.60
C ARG A 133 8.90 -17.15 7.93
N GLU A 134 9.90 -18.02 7.86
CA GLU A 134 9.77 -19.44 8.19
C GLU A 134 9.33 -19.64 9.64
N ARG A 135 10.00 -18.98 10.61
CA ARG A 135 9.64 -19.08 12.04
C ARG A 135 8.23 -18.60 12.36
N HIS A 136 7.71 -17.65 11.59
CA HIS A 136 6.40 -17.06 11.80
C HIS A 136 5.32 -17.59 10.85
N ASN A 137 5.60 -18.63 10.07
CA ASN A 137 4.69 -19.19 9.06
C ASN A 137 4.12 -18.12 8.10
N LEU A 138 4.94 -17.13 7.75
CA LEU A 138 4.54 -16.07 6.82
C LEU A 138 4.72 -16.54 5.37
N PRO A 139 3.72 -16.36 4.51
CA PRO A 139 3.85 -16.74 3.11
C PRO A 139 4.97 -15.93 2.43
N THR A 140 5.73 -16.60 1.56
CA THR A 140 6.75 -15.93 0.76
C THR A 140 6.07 -15.15 -0.35
N THR A 141 5.77 -13.87 -0.12
CA THR A 141 5.32 -12.99 -1.19
C THR A 141 6.52 -12.72 -2.10
N ARG A 142 6.50 -13.22 -3.34
CA ARG A 142 7.47 -12.80 -4.36
C ARG A 142 7.37 -11.29 -4.49
N SER A 143 8.47 -10.57 -4.21
CA SER A 143 8.53 -9.14 -4.53
C SER A 143 8.35 -8.99 -6.03
N ARG A 144 7.20 -8.43 -6.42
CA ARG A 144 6.89 -8.08 -7.81
C ARG A 144 7.35 -6.67 -8.13
N GLU A 145 8.34 -6.11 -7.42
CA GLU A 145 8.88 -4.76 -7.65
C GLU A 145 9.20 -4.46 -9.12
N PRO A 146 9.85 -5.36 -9.90
CA PRO A 146 10.05 -5.11 -11.33
C PRO A 146 8.75 -5.02 -12.12
N GLU A 147 7.72 -5.75 -11.69
CA GLU A 147 6.40 -5.75 -12.32
C GLU A 147 5.53 -4.59 -11.85
N LEU A 148 5.74 -4.07 -10.64
CA LEU A 148 5.01 -2.91 -10.10
C LEU A 148 5.10 -1.71 -11.04
N LYS A 149 6.31 -1.44 -11.56
CA LYS A 149 6.51 -0.38 -12.56
C LYS A 149 5.68 -0.61 -13.82
N ASN A 150 5.52 -1.86 -14.24
CA ASN A 150 4.72 -2.21 -15.41
C ASN A 150 3.22 -2.11 -15.14
N TYR A 151 2.78 -2.46 -13.93
CA TYR A 151 1.39 -2.33 -13.50
C TYR A 151 0.98 -0.86 -13.49
N LEU A 152 1.74 -0.02 -12.78
CA LEU A 152 1.48 1.42 -12.72
C LEU A 152 1.54 2.08 -14.10
N ARG A 153 2.50 1.70 -14.94
CA ARG A 153 2.56 2.22 -16.32
C ARG A 153 1.36 1.79 -17.18
N ALA A 154 0.86 0.57 -16.99
CA ALA A 154 -0.35 0.12 -17.68
C ALA A 154 -1.58 0.91 -17.20
N TRP A 155 -1.67 1.24 -15.90
CA TRP A 155 -2.68 2.14 -15.35
C TRP A 155 -2.58 3.54 -15.96
N ASP A 156 -1.40 4.15 -15.91
CA ASP A 156 -1.18 5.52 -16.36
C ASP A 156 -1.62 5.71 -17.82
N LEU A 157 -1.14 4.84 -18.71
CA LEU A 157 -1.50 4.88 -20.13
C LEU A 157 -2.99 4.59 -20.38
N ARG A 158 -3.61 3.75 -19.54
CA ARG A 158 -4.99 3.33 -19.70
C ARG A 158 -5.97 4.38 -19.21
N GLU A 159 -5.68 5.04 -18.10
CA GLU A 159 -6.53 6.06 -17.49
C GLU A 159 -6.13 7.49 -17.91
N GLY A 160 -5.04 7.67 -18.66
CA GLY A 160 -4.65 8.98 -19.19
C GLY A 160 -3.80 9.81 -18.22
N TRP A 161 -3.06 9.18 -17.32
CA TRP A 161 -2.05 9.88 -16.51
C TRP A 161 -0.76 10.02 -17.32
N GLU A 162 -0.26 11.25 -17.40
CA GLU A 162 1.03 11.56 -18.04
C GLU A 162 1.77 12.62 -17.21
N ASN A 163 3.04 12.36 -16.90
CA ASN A 163 3.90 13.26 -16.10
C ASN A 163 3.31 13.67 -14.73
N GLY A 164 2.55 12.76 -14.10
CA GLY A 164 1.91 13.02 -12.80
C GLY A 164 0.61 13.82 -12.88
N GLU A 165 0.14 14.15 -14.08
CA GLU A 165 -1.13 14.87 -14.29
C GLU A 165 -2.14 13.99 -15.02
N TYR A 166 -3.41 14.09 -14.64
CA TYR A 166 -4.50 13.44 -15.37
C TYR A 166 -4.85 14.24 -16.62
N ARG A 167 -4.84 13.57 -17.77
CA ARG A 167 -5.16 14.15 -19.08
C ARG A 167 -6.25 13.33 -19.76
N ARG A 168 -7.47 13.88 -19.81
CA ARG A 168 -8.63 13.21 -20.42
C ARG A 168 -8.41 12.80 -21.89
N GLY A 169 -7.67 13.60 -22.65
CA GLY A 169 -7.32 13.27 -24.04
C GLY A 169 -6.31 12.13 -24.19
N ALA A 170 -5.61 11.75 -23.13
CA ALA A 170 -4.56 10.73 -23.14
C ALA A 170 -5.06 9.32 -22.81
N ILE A 171 -6.35 9.13 -22.52
CA ILE A 171 -6.95 7.82 -22.22
C ILE A 171 -6.84 6.91 -23.45
N ARG A 172 -6.37 5.67 -23.27
CA ARG A 172 -6.13 4.72 -24.37
C ARG A 172 -6.95 3.43 -24.27
N LEU A 173 -7.14 2.75 -25.40
CA LEU A 173 -7.68 1.38 -25.40
C LEU A 173 -6.62 0.40 -24.90
N LEU A 174 -7.04 -0.71 -24.29
CA LEU A 174 -6.14 -1.77 -23.81
C LEU A 174 -5.26 -2.33 -24.94
N LYS A 175 -5.77 -2.30 -26.18
CA LYS A 175 -5.01 -2.65 -27.38
C LYS A 175 -3.83 -1.69 -27.57
N ASP A 176 -4.08 -0.39 -27.59
CA ASP A 176 -3.04 0.62 -27.80
C ASP A 176 -2.04 0.67 -26.63
N VAL A 177 -2.51 0.42 -25.41
CA VAL A 177 -1.63 0.24 -24.24
C VAL A 177 -0.73 -0.98 -24.42
N ALA A 178 -1.27 -2.10 -24.90
CA ALA A 178 -0.50 -3.32 -25.15
C ALA A 178 0.56 -3.10 -26.24
N ASP A 179 0.19 -2.43 -27.33
CA ASP A 179 1.11 -2.06 -28.42
C ASP A 179 2.21 -1.11 -27.90
N THR A 180 1.85 -0.11 -27.09
CA THR A 180 2.81 0.84 -26.48
C THR A 180 3.80 0.15 -25.54
N LEU A 181 3.35 -0.86 -24.79
CA LEU A 181 4.19 -1.60 -23.85
C LEU A 181 4.96 -2.75 -24.51
N GLY A 182 4.71 -3.04 -25.79
CA GLY A 182 5.28 -4.21 -26.49
C GLY A 182 4.88 -5.53 -25.84
N LYS A 183 3.65 -5.61 -25.32
CA LYS A 183 3.09 -6.81 -24.65
C LYS A 183 1.80 -7.25 -25.32
N ASN A 184 1.41 -8.50 -25.08
CA ASN A 184 0.12 -8.97 -25.55
C ASN A 184 -1.03 -8.40 -24.67
N LYS A 185 -2.23 -8.33 -25.24
CA LYS A 185 -3.43 -7.79 -24.58
C LYS A 185 -3.77 -8.47 -23.27
N SER A 186 -3.52 -9.78 -23.14
CA SER A 186 -3.82 -10.54 -21.91
C SER A 186 -2.90 -10.11 -20.76
N THR A 187 -1.59 -10.02 -21.02
CA THR A 187 -0.60 -9.54 -20.06
C THR A 187 -0.89 -8.10 -19.64
N THR A 188 -1.16 -7.20 -20.59
CA THR A 188 -1.50 -5.80 -20.30
C THR A 188 -2.79 -5.69 -19.49
N ASN A 189 -3.80 -6.51 -19.80
CA ASN A 189 -5.03 -6.55 -19.01
C ASN A 189 -4.77 -7.01 -17.58
N ASN A 190 -3.95 -8.04 -17.38
CA ASN A 190 -3.58 -8.50 -16.04
C ASN A 190 -2.81 -7.42 -15.27
N TRP A 191 -1.85 -6.75 -15.91
CA TRP A 191 -1.11 -5.63 -15.31
C TRP A 191 -2.02 -4.49 -14.89
N TYR A 192 -2.97 -4.12 -15.76
CA TYR A 192 -3.96 -3.10 -15.44
C TYR A 192 -4.85 -3.50 -14.25
N ARG A 193 -5.32 -4.75 -14.18
CA ARG A 193 -6.12 -5.23 -13.04
C ARG A 193 -5.33 -5.26 -11.74
N SER A 194 -4.06 -5.67 -11.79
CA SER A 194 -3.17 -5.62 -10.63
C SER A 194 -2.90 -4.19 -10.19
N ALA A 195 -2.73 -3.25 -11.12
CA ALA A 195 -2.58 -1.83 -10.81
C ALA A 195 -3.83 -1.26 -10.16
N PHE A 196 -5.01 -1.56 -10.71
CA PHE A 196 -6.30 -1.17 -10.13
C PHE A 196 -6.41 -1.65 -8.68
N HIS A 197 -6.10 -2.93 -8.41
CA HIS A 197 -6.12 -3.47 -7.05
C HIS A 197 -5.10 -2.78 -6.12
N LEU A 198 -3.88 -2.56 -6.59
CA LEU A 198 -2.83 -1.92 -5.77
C LEU A 198 -3.14 -0.46 -5.40
N ILE A 199 -3.78 0.28 -6.31
CA ILE A 199 -4.11 1.70 -6.12
C ILE A 199 -5.36 1.84 -5.25
N THR A 200 -6.37 1.01 -5.49
CA THR A 200 -7.72 1.18 -4.92
C THR A 200 -7.98 0.30 -3.70
N GLY A 201 -7.26 -0.80 -3.56
CA GLY A 201 -7.56 -1.86 -2.59
C GLY A 201 -8.71 -2.79 -3.02
N HIS A 202 -9.29 -2.62 -4.22
CA HIS A 202 -10.42 -3.39 -4.71
C HIS A 202 -10.09 -4.17 -5.98
N ASP A 203 -10.71 -5.32 -6.18
CA ASP A 203 -10.57 -6.05 -7.45
C ASP A 203 -11.21 -5.29 -8.60
N PHE A 204 -10.59 -5.36 -9.78
CA PHE A 204 -11.16 -4.73 -10.97
C PHE A 204 -12.46 -5.44 -11.38
N SER A 205 -13.54 -4.67 -11.32
CA SER A 205 -14.85 -4.93 -11.92
C SER A 205 -15.32 -3.66 -12.65
N SER A 206 -16.25 -3.79 -13.61
CA SER A 206 -16.83 -2.59 -14.26
C SER A 206 -17.51 -1.68 -13.24
N ALA A 207 -18.17 -2.25 -12.23
CA ALA A 207 -18.86 -1.50 -11.18
C ALA A 207 -17.86 -0.72 -10.30
N ASN A 208 -16.80 -1.37 -9.81
CA ASN A 208 -15.78 -0.69 -8.98
C ASN A 208 -15.04 0.38 -9.79
N TRP A 209 -14.81 0.14 -11.08
CA TRP A 209 -14.23 1.15 -11.97
C TRP A 209 -15.20 2.31 -12.18
N GLN A 210 -16.49 2.05 -12.37
CA GLN A 210 -17.51 3.09 -12.48
C GLN A 210 -17.56 3.94 -11.21
N GLU A 211 -17.71 3.33 -10.05
CA GLU A 211 -17.75 4.04 -8.77
C GLU A 211 -16.55 4.97 -8.58
N LEU A 212 -15.34 4.50 -8.88
CA LEU A 212 -14.13 5.29 -8.65
C LEU A 212 -13.82 6.31 -9.77
N MET A 213 -14.04 5.91 -11.03
CA MET A 213 -13.51 6.64 -12.19
C MET A 213 -14.59 7.39 -12.96
N SER A 214 -15.88 7.08 -12.76
CA SER A 214 -16.97 7.71 -13.52
C SER A 214 -16.96 9.23 -13.34
N ALA A 215 -16.89 9.75 -12.12
CA ALA A 215 -16.83 11.19 -11.89
C ALA A 215 -15.65 11.86 -12.62
N MET A 216 -14.45 11.28 -12.55
CA MET A 216 -13.27 11.86 -13.20
C MET A 216 -13.33 11.79 -14.75
N HIS A 217 -13.97 10.76 -15.28
CA HIS A 217 -14.12 10.58 -16.73
C HIS A 217 -15.33 11.33 -17.30
N LEU A 218 -16.36 11.55 -16.50
CA LEU A 218 -17.67 12.07 -16.90
C LEU A 218 -17.90 13.53 -16.47
N THR A 219 -17.08 14.10 -15.59
CA THR A 219 -17.02 15.55 -15.35
C THR A 219 -16.81 16.37 -16.63
N GLY A 220 -16.38 15.72 -17.73
CA GLY A 220 -16.33 16.34 -19.05
C GLY A 220 -17.67 16.56 -19.72
N LEU A 221 -18.71 15.81 -19.35
CA LEU A 221 -20.06 15.96 -19.91
C LEU A 221 -20.59 17.40 -19.85
N ILE A 222 -20.10 18.20 -18.90
CA ILE A 222 -20.62 19.54 -18.60
C ILE A 222 -19.79 20.63 -19.30
N GLU A 223 -18.51 20.38 -19.63
CA GLU A 223 -17.60 21.41 -20.13
C GLU A 223 -16.89 21.06 -21.46
N GLU A 224 -16.62 19.78 -21.79
CA GLU A 224 -15.88 19.39 -23.01
C GLU A 224 -16.09 17.90 -23.39
N SER A 225 -16.19 17.61 -24.69
CA SER A 225 -16.51 16.28 -25.26
C SER A 225 -15.87 15.11 -24.49
N VAL A 226 -16.72 14.21 -24.01
CA VAL A 226 -16.31 13.00 -23.28
C VAL A 226 -15.41 12.14 -24.16
N ASN A 227 -14.33 11.58 -23.60
CA ASN A 227 -13.48 10.65 -24.33
C ASN A 227 -14.28 9.38 -24.66
N PRO A 228 -14.43 9.00 -25.95
CA PRO A 228 -15.27 7.86 -26.37
C PRO A 228 -14.84 6.52 -25.73
N ILE A 229 -13.57 6.39 -25.35
CA ILE A 229 -13.02 5.18 -24.72
C ILE A 229 -13.53 5.00 -23.30
N SER A 230 -13.69 6.08 -22.55
CA SER A 230 -14.22 6.03 -21.17
C SER A 230 -15.66 5.53 -21.18
N VAL A 231 -16.41 5.97 -22.18
CA VAL A 231 -17.81 5.65 -22.27
C VAL A 231 -18.06 4.25 -22.84
N ASP A 232 -17.21 3.74 -23.73
CA ASP A 232 -17.23 2.32 -24.15
C ASP A 232 -17.07 1.34 -22.98
N ARG A 233 -16.38 1.74 -21.89
CA ARG A 233 -16.22 0.89 -20.70
C ARG A 233 -17.49 0.80 -19.87
N LEU A 234 -18.30 1.86 -19.86
CA LEU A 234 -19.60 1.86 -19.17
C LEU A 234 -20.57 0.85 -19.79
N LYS A 235 -20.44 0.59 -21.10
CA LYS A 235 -21.26 -0.38 -21.86
C LYS A 235 -21.04 -1.83 -21.46
N ARG A 236 -20.03 -2.14 -20.63
CA ARG A 236 -19.73 -3.52 -20.25
C ARG A 236 -20.43 -3.85 -18.94
N ALA A 237 -21.54 -4.58 -19.07
CA ALA A 237 -22.25 -5.17 -17.94
C ALA A 237 -21.26 -5.78 -16.93
N PRO A 238 -21.53 -5.68 -15.62
CA PRO A 238 -20.78 -6.38 -14.61
C PRO A 238 -20.82 -7.87 -14.97
N SER A 239 -19.69 -8.43 -15.40
CA SER A 239 -19.54 -9.87 -15.52
C SER A 239 -18.90 -10.33 -14.22
N PRO A 240 -19.69 -10.75 -13.22
CA PRO A 240 -19.14 -11.47 -12.08
C PRO A 240 -18.57 -12.77 -12.61
N ARG A 241 -17.26 -12.82 -12.83
CA ARG A 241 -16.59 -14.11 -12.98
C ARG A 241 -16.36 -14.65 -11.57
N PRO A 242 -16.85 -15.85 -11.23
CA PRO A 242 -16.35 -16.56 -10.06
C PRO A 242 -14.86 -16.79 -10.30
N VAL A 243 -14.04 -16.20 -9.44
CA VAL A 243 -12.59 -16.39 -9.45
C VAL A 243 -12.31 -17.59 -8.55
N ASP A 244 -11.52 -18.52 -9.06
CA ASP A 244 -11.12 -19.74 -8.36
C ASP A 244 -10.39 -19.38 -7.03
N ASP A 245 -10.69 -20.13 -5.96
CA ASP A 245 -10.26 -19.87 -4.57
C ASP A 245 -8.73 -19.85 -4.39
N THR A 246 -7.97 -20.28 -5.40
CA THR A 246 -6.50 -20.18 -5.43
C THR A 246 -6.00 -18.73 -5.59
N THR A 247 -6.88 -17.79 -5.89
CA THR A 247 -6.57 -16.35 -6.00
C THR A 247 -7.00 -15.54 -4.78
N ILE A 248 -7.76 -16.13 -3.83
CA ILE A 248 -8.48 -15.42 -2.74
C ILE A 248 -8.04 -15.89 -1.33
N SER A 249 -6.87 -16.50 -1.18
CA SER A 249 -6.34 -16.81 0.17
C SER A 249 -5.60 -15.65 0.85
N GLU A 250 -5.50 -14.47 0.22
CA GLU A 250 -4.89 -13.27 0.78
C GLU A 250 -5.93 -12.13 0.87
N GLY A 251 -6.66 -12.00 1.98
CA GLY A 251 -7.49 -10.80 2.14
C GLY A 251 -8.56 -10.77 3.24
N ARG A 252 -8.91 -11.87 3.90
CA ARG A 252 -9.83 -11.81 5.05
C ARG A 252 -9.06 -11.51 6.33
N ASN A 253 -8.80 -10.23 6.59
CA ASN A 253 -8.76 -9.61 7.93
C ASN A 253 -8.21 -8.17 7.87
N ARG A 254 -8.88 -7.24 7.19
CA ARG A 254 -8.77 -5.80 7.50
C ARG A 254 -10.10 -5.09 7.24
N SER A 255 -10.89 -5.00 8.31
CA SER A 255 -11.90 -3.95 8.44
C SER A 255 -11.18 -2.68 8.88
N GLY A 256 -11.24 -1.62 8.08
CA GLY A 256 -10.84 -0.27 8.52
C GLY A 256 -10.29 0.63 7.41
N GLY A 257 -11.18 1.43 6.82
CA GLY A 257 -10.92 2.76 6.25
C GLY A 257 -9.95 2.85 5.07
N GLY A 258 -10.45 2.59 3.86
CA GLY A 258 -9.75 2.96 2.62
C GLY A 258 -9.92 4.45 2.31
N LEU A 259 -8.93 5.04 1.64
CA LEU A 259 -8.86 6.45 1.22
C LEU A 259 -10.14 6.97 0.52
N VAL A 260 -10.95 6.08 -0.05
CA VAL A 260 -12.22 6.37 -0.74
C VAL A 260 -13.29 6.96 0.20
N GLU A 261 -13.27 6.64 1.50
CA GLU A 261 -14.22 7.21 2.47
C GLU A 261 -14.01 8.72 2.73
N GLY A 262 -12.82 9.25 2.40
CA GLY A 262 -12.47 10.66 2.63
C GLY A 262 -12.84 11.62 1.50
N LEU A 263 -13.16 11.13 0.30
CA LEU A 263 -13.41 11.98 -0.89
C LEU A 263 -14.89 12.33 -1.10
N ALA A 264 -15.82 11.71 -0.36
CA ALA A 264 -17.26 11.87 -0.54
C ALA A 264 -17.86 13.13 0.13
N VAL A 265 -17.06 14.01 0.75
CA VAL A 265 -17.57 15.20 1.45
C VAL A 265 -16.95 16.46 0.88
N SER A 266 -17.46 16.90 -0.28
CA SER A 266 -17.29 18.29 -0.72
C SER A 266 -18.59 18.75 -1.37
N GLY A 267 -19.25 19.69 -0.70
CA GLY A 267 -20.59 20.21 -0.99
C GLY A 267 -20.67 21.07 -2.24
N SER A 268 -20.55 20.44 -3.40
CA SER A 268 -21.14 20.93 -4.65
C SER A 268 -22.65 20.66 -4.59
N LEU A 269 -23.48 21.66 -4.88
CA LEU A 269 -24.94 21.49 -5.10
C LEU A 269 -25.27 20.55 -6.26
N PHE A 270 -24.25 20.21 -7.06
CA PHE A 270 -24.33 19.26 -8.15
C PHE A 270 -23.57 17.99 -7.76
N ASP A 271 -24.31 16.91 -7.51
CA ASP A 271 -23.79 15.55 -7.37
C ASP A 271 -23.81 14.88 -8.76
N PRO A 272 -22.65 14.71 -9.41
CA PRO A 272 -22.57 14.14 -10.76
C PRO A 272 -23.10 12.70 -10.82
N GLU A 273 -22.99 11.93 -9.73
CA GLU A 273 -23.43 10.54 -9.69
C GLU A 273 -24.96 10.46 -9.65
N GLN A 274 -25.59 11.32 -8.84
CA GLN A 274 -27.05 11.47 -8.84
C GLN A 274 -27.55 11.96 -10.21
N CYS A 275 -26.85 12.92 -10.83
CA CYS A 275 -27.22 13.41 -12.15
C CYS A 275 -27.16 12.32 -13.22
N ILE A 276 -26.10 11.49 -13.25
CA ILE A 276 -25.98 10.39 -14.23
C ILE A 276 -27.03 9.31 -13.97
N THR A 277 -27.25 8.95 -12.70
CA THR A 277 -28.26 7.97 -12.30
C THR A 277 -29.65 8.42 -12.73
N GLU A 278 -29.94 9.71 -12.56
CA GLU A 278 -31.21 10.31 -12.95
C GLU A 278 -31.37 10.36 -14.48
N ILE A 279 -30.34 10.73 -15.23
CA ILE A 279 -30.36 10.67 -16.70
C ILE A 279 -30.68 9.25 -17.18
N LEU A 280 -30.04 8.24 -16.60
CA LEU A 280 -30.29 6.83 -16.95
C LEU A 280 -31.73 6.41 -16.63
N ARG A 281 -32.26 6.81 -15.47
CA ARG A 281 -33.66 6.58 -15.08
C ARG A 281 -34.63 7.19 -16.10
N LEU A 282 -34.43 8.44 -16.50
CA LEU A 282 -35.32 9.13 -17.44
C LEU A 282 -35.23 8.54 -18.87
N ILE A 283 -34.05 8.06 -19.27
CA ILE A 283 -33.89 7.28 -20.52
C ILE A 283 -34.73 6.01 -20.46
N ASP A 284 -34.72 5.29 -19.34
CA ASP A 284 -35.48 4.06 -19.15
C ASP A 284 -37.00 4.27 -19.17
N GLU A 285 -37.42 5.46 -18.77
CA GLU A 285 -38.82 5.92 -18.85
C GLU A 285 -39.23 6.37 -20.26
N GLY A 286 -38.28 6.38 -21.21
CA GLY A 286 -38.53 6.72 -22.60
C GLY A 286 -38.66 8.22 -22.87
N GLN A 287 -38.22 9.09 -21.95
CA GLN A 287 -38.18 10.53 -22.19
C GLN A 287 -37.23 10.86 -23.35
N THR A 288 -37.41 11.98 -24.06
CA THR A 288 -36.49 12.45 -25.11
C THR A 288 -35.31 13.22 -24.52
N ASP A 289 -34.25 13.46 -25.31
CA ASP A 289 -33.07 14.16 -24.84
C ASP A 289 -33.39 15.59 -24.38
N ASP A 290 -34.27 16.30 -25.11
CA ASP A 290 -34.74 17.65 -24.73
C ASP A 290 -35.51 17.63 -23.40
N GLN A 291 -36.35 16.61 -23.16
CA GLN A 291 -37.10 16.45 -21.90
C GLN A 291 -36.16 16.22 -20.71
N ILE A 292 -35.11 15.42 -20.90
CA ILE A 292 -34.11 15.13 -19.87
C ILE A 292 -33.30 16.38 -19.53
N ILE A 293 -32.92 17.16 -20.56
CA ILE A 293 -32.18 18.43 -20.38
C ILE A 293 -33.01 19.42 -19.58
N ASP A 294 -34.29 19.58 -19.95
CA ASP A 294 -35.22 20.50 -19.28
C ASP A 294 -35.53 20.05 -17.84
N GLU A 295 -35.71 18.75 -17.59
CA GLU A 295 -36.07 18.22 -16.27
C GLU A 295 -34.92 18.29 -15.26
N ILE A 296 -33.69 18.05 -15.69
CA ILE A 296 -32.50 18.13 -14.82
C ILE A 296 -31.95 19.58 -14.75
N GLY A 297 -32.39 20.47 -15.64
CA GLY A 297 -31.92 21.86 -15.70
C GLY A 297 -30.48 21.97 -16.23
N LEU A 298 -30.12 21.11 -17.17
CA LEU A 298 -28.78 21.08 -17.78
C LEU A 298 -28.72 22.00 -19.01
N GLY A 299 -27.51 22.37 -19.42
CA GLY A 299 -27.30 23.09 -20.68
C GLY A 299 -27.32 22.15 -21.90
N GLU A 300 -27.59 22.73 -23.08
CA GLU A 300 -27.69 22.01 -24.36
C GLU A 300 -26.42 21.21 -24.73
N GLN A 301 -25.26 21.58 -24.15
CA GLN A 301 -24.00 20.84 -24.28
C GLN A 301 -24.07 19.39 -23.78
N VAL A 302 -25.02 19.05 -22.89
CA VAL A 302 -25.18 17.69 -22.33
C VAL A 302 -25.97 16.76 -23.27
N SER A 303 -26.63 17.29 -24.30
CA SER A 303 -27.40 16.52 -25.30
C SER A 303 -26.60 15.36 -25.91
N LYS A 304 -25.32 15.60 -26.24
CA LYS A 304 -24.42 14.56 -26.77
C LYS A 304 -24.16 13.44 -25.76
N GLY A 305 -24.10 13.77 -24.48
CA GLY A 305 -23.97 12.82 -23.39
C GLY A 305 -25.23 11.95 -23.21
N ILE A 306 -26.41 12.58 -23.26
CA ILE A 306 -27.70 11.89 -23.12
C ILE A 306 -27.97 10.98 -24.31
N ALA A 307 -27.83 11.49 -25.55
CA ALA A 307 -27.95 10.70 -26.78
C ALA A 307 -27.05 9.47 -26.74
N PHE A 308 -25.82 9.65 -26.24
CA PHE A 308 -24.86 8.58 -26.09
C PHE A 308 -25.30 7.54 -25.04
N LEU A 309 -25.77 7.97 -23.86
CA LEU A 309 -26.26 7.05 -22.82
C LEU A 309 -27.48 6.24 -23.33
N ARG A 310 -28.37 6.87 -24.09
CA ARG A 310 -29.55 6.23 -24.70
C ARG A 310 -29.18 5.14 -25.70
N GLU A 311 -28.27 5.46 -26.63
CA GLU A 311 -27.77 4.49 -27.62
C GLU A 311 -27.21 3.22 -26.94
N ASN A 312 -26.58 3.36 -25.77
CA ASN A 312 -26.06 2.21 -25.02
C ASN A 312 -27.12 1.39 -24.31
N ARG A 313 -28.16 2.04 -23.80
CA ARG A 313 -29.29 1.36 -23.15
C ARG A 313 -30.07 0.48 -24.13
N GLU A 314 -30.16 0.91 -25.40
CA GLU A 314 -30.78 0.13 -26.48
C GLU A 314 -29.92 -1.06 -26.94
N LEU A 315 -28.61 -1.02 -26.71
CA LEU A 315 -27.70 -2.13 -27.03
C LEU A 315 -27.78 -3.24 -25.99
N ASP A 316 -27.96 -2.90 -24.70
CA ASP A 316 -28.12 -3.88 -23.62
C ASP A 316 -29.50 -4.57 -23.62
N SER A 317 -30.52 -3.95 -24.20
CA SER A 317 -31.87 -4.52 -24.29
C SER A 317 -32.06 -5.49 -25.46
N LYS A 318 -31.09 -5.60 -26.39
CA LYS A 318 -31.13 -6.60 -27.47
C LYS A 318 -30.64 -7.96 -26.97
N PRO A 319 -31.49 -9.01 -26.97
CA PRO A 319 -31.06 -10.34 -26.57
C PRO A 319 -29.93 -10.80 -27.51
N LEU A 320 -28.83 -11.28 -26.90
CA LEU A 320 -27.71 -11.90 -27.61
C LEU A 320 -28.26 -12.98 -28.54
N ALA A 321 -28.22 -12.74 -29.85
CA ALA A 321 -28.63 -13.72 -30.84
C ALA A 321 -27.82 -15.00 -30.63
N SER A 322 -28.51 -16.08 -30.23
CA SER A 322 -27.89 -17.38 -29.99
C SER A 322 -27.27 -17.87 -31.30
N LYS A 323 -25.94 -17.92 -31.33
CA LYS A 323 -25.16 -18.65 -32.32
C LYS A 323 -24.73 -19.99 -31.75
#